data_AF-A0A920VVP3-F1
#
_entry.id   AF-A0A920VVP3-F1
#
_cell.length_a   1.000
_cell.length_b   1.000
_cell.length_c   1.000
_cell.angle_alpha   90.00
_cell.angle_beta   90.00
_cell.angle_gamma   90.00
#
_symmetry.space_group_name_H-M   'P 1'
#
loop_
_entity.id
_entity.type
_entity.pdbx_description
1 polymer ?
#
loop_
_entity_poly.entity_id
_entity_poly.type
_entity_poly.pdbx_seq_one_letter_code
_entity_poly.pdbx_strand_id
1 'polypeptide(L)'
;MDYSLGTYPFVTSSNSSLGGIAPGAGVSATSIDYSLGISKAYTTRVGEGPFPTELNEEIGSYLAEKGGEVGASTGRPRRCGWLDAVLLSHSVYLNGIDGICLTKIDVLDGLETIKICSDYSSALTEKKFLNQWL
;
A
#
# COMPACT_ATOMS: atom_id res chain seq x y z
N MET A 1 4.53 3.65 3.48
CA MET A 1 5.32 3.79 4.72
C MET A 1 5.95 5.16 4.89
N ASP A 2 5.81 6.06 3.90
CA ASP A 2 6.33 7.44 3.96
C ASP A 2 5.87 8.18 5.21
N TYR A 3 6.75 8.98 5.81
CA TYR A 3 6.46 9.77 7.01
C TYR A 3 5.30 10.76 6.82
N SER A 4 5.27 11.46 5.68
CA SER A 4 4.29 12.52 5.41
C SER A 4 3.04 12.00 4.71
N LEU A 5 3.20 10.99 3.86
CA LEU A 5 2.14 10.51 2.96
C LEU A 5 1.56 9.15 3.37
N GLY A 6 2.16 8.48 4.36
CA GLY A 6 1.72 7.17 4.83
C GLY A 6 0.61 7.24 5.88
N THR A 7 0.17 6.07 6.34
CA THR A 7 -0.83 5.94 7.41
C THR A 7 -0.24 6.25 8.78
N TYR A 8 -0.03 7.53 9.09
CA TYR A 8 0.47 7.98 10.40
C TYR A 8 -0.42 7.48 11.56
N PRO A 9 0.13 7.08 12.73
CA PRO A 9 1.54 7.07 13.12
C PRO A 9 2.32 5.81 12.69
N PHE A 10 1.69 4.90 11.94
CA PHE A 10 2.26 3.62 11.54
C PHE A 10 3.13 3.75 10.28
N VAL A 11 4.13 4.62 10.34
CA VAL A 11 5.01 5.00 9.24
C VAL A 11 6.47 4.90 9.67
N THR A 12 7.39 4.94 8.72
CA THR A 12 8.80 5.17 9.06
C THR A 12 9.03 6.65 9.39
N SER A 13 10.21 6.99 9.90
CA SER A 13 10.64 8.36 10.20
C SER A 13 11.23 9.11 9.00
N SER A 14 11.17 8.54 7.80
CA SER A 14 11.73 9.12 6.58
C SER A 14 10.72 9.19 5.43
N ASN A 15 11.00 10.05 4.45
CA ASN A 15 10.25 10.09 3.21
C ASN A 15 10.72 8.97 2.29
N SER A 16 9.86 7.98 2.06
CA SER A 16 10.09 6.85 1.14
C SER A 16 9.39 7.02 -0.21
N SER A 17 8.73 8.17 -0.40
CA SER A 17 8.20 8.63 -1.69
C SER A 17 9.28 9.18 -2.61
N LEU A 18 8.92 9.44 -3.86
CA LEU A 18 9.76 10.10 -4.87
C LEU A 18 10.30 11.45 -4.37
N GLY A 19 9.49 12.19 -3.60
CA GLY A 19 9.88 13.46 -2.97
C GLY A 19 11.07 13.34 -2.00
N GLY A 20 11.34 12.15 -1.47
CA GLY A 20 12.52 11.89 -0.62
C GLY A 20 13.83 11.71 -1.38
N ILE A 21 13.78 11.41 -2.69
CA ILE A 21 14.97 11.05 -3.48
C ILE A 21 15.90 12.25 -3.67
N ALA A 22 15.39 13.37 -4.21
CA ALA A 22 16.19 14.56 -4.50
C ALA A 22 16.94 15.11 -3.26
N PRO A 23 16.28 15.40 -2.13
CA PRO A 23 16.98 15.85 -0.93
C PRO A 23 17.87 14.76 -0.31
N GLY A 24 17.51 13.49 -0.42
CA GLY A 24 18.31 12.38 0.13
C GLY A 24 19.60 12.10 -0.65
N ALA A 25 19.58 12.28 -1.97
CA ALA A 25 20.72 12.03 -2.85
C ALA A 25 21.52 13.31 -3.20
N GLY A 26 21.01 14.50 -2.85
CA GLY A 26 21.67 15.78 -3.16
C GLY A 26 21.60 16.15 -4.65
N VAL A 27 20.52 15.77 -5.34
CA VAL A 27 20.33 16.02 -6.77
C VAL A 27 19.09 16.88 -7.02
N SER A 28 19.02 17.55 -8.18
CA SER A 28 17.79 18.25 -8.57
C SER A 28 16.66 17.24 -8.81
N ALA A 29 15.46 17.55 -8.34
CA ALA A 29 14.26 16.76 -8.61
C ALA A 29 13.99 16.58 -10.11
N THR A 30 14.39 17.57 -10.92
CA THR A 30 14.26 17.51 -12.39
C THR A 30 15.22 16.53 -13.07
N SER A 31 16.15 15.92 -12.32
CA SER A 31 17.10 14.93 -12.84
C SER A 31 16.55 13.50 -12.78
N ILE A 32 15.32 13.32 -12.29
CA ILE A 32 14.65 12.02 -12.22
C ILE A 32 13.95 11.82 -13.57
N ASP A 33 14.51 10.95 -14.41
CA ASP A 33 14.02 10.75 -15.79
C ASP A 33 12.84 9.76 -15.87
N TYR A 34 12.81 8.76 -14.98
CA TYR A 34 11.81 7.70 -14.99
C TYR A 34 11.61 7.10 -13.60
N SER A 35 10.36 6.80 -13.27
CA SER A 35 9.95 6.24 -11.99
C SER A 35 9.10 4.97 -12.19
N LEU A 36 9.60 3.85 -11.63
CA LEU A 36 8.90 2.57 -11.67
C LEU A 36 8.28 2.26 -10.31
N GLY A 37 6.95 2.23 -10.25
CA GLY A 37 6.22 1.76 -9.07
C GLY A 37 6.21 0.24 -9.01
N ILE A 38 6.53 -0.34 -7.86
CA ILE A 38 6.44 -1.79 -7.64
C ILE A 38 5.21 -2.05 -6.79
N SER A 39 4.27 -2.82 -7.33
CA SER A 39 3.05 -3.22 -6.61
C SER A 39 2.92 -4.74 -6.62
N LYS A 40 2.33 -5.29 -5.55
CA LYS A 40 1.91 -6.70 -5.54
C LYS A 40 0.49 -6.79 -6.12
N ALA A 41 0.13 -7.95 -6.67
CA ALA A 41 -1.23 -8.24 -7.14
C ALA A 41 -2.28 -8.32 -6.01
N TYR A 42 -1.84 -8.22 -4.76
CA TYR A 42 -2.63 -8.16 -3.54
C TYR A 42 -1.89 -7.31 -2.50
N THR A 43 -2.56 -6.90 -1.43
CA THR A 43 -1.98 -5.98 -0.44
C THR A 43 -1.50 -6.74 0.79
N THR A 44 -0.40 -6.29 1.39
CA THR A 44 0.08 -6.83 2.67
C THR A 44 0.53 -5.73 3.61
N ARG A 45 0.41 -5.96 4.91
CA ARG A 45 0.88 -5.03 5.95
C ARG A 45 1.62 -5.78 7.05
N VAL A 46 2.69 -5.17 7.56
CA VAL A 46 3.35 -5.60 8.80
C VAL A 46 2.96 -4.63 9.90
N GLY A 47 2.64 -5.17 11.08
CA GLY A 47 2.27 -4.38 12.25
C GLY A 47 0.86 -3.81 12.19
N GLU A 48 0.60 -2.89 13.11
CA GLU A 48 -0.72 -2.31 13.36
C GLU A 48 -1.08 -1.22 12.34
N GLY A 49 -2.31 -0.73 12.45
CA GLY A 49 -2.85 0.38 11.68
C GLY A 49 -3.91 -0.05 10.66
N PRO A 50 -4.59 0.93 10.04
CA PRO A 50 -5.75 0.68 9.19
C PRO A 50 -5.34 -0.10 7.94
N PHE A 51 -6.20 -1.05 7.57
CA PHE A 51 -6.01 -1.85 6.36
C PHE A 51 -7.39 -2.18 5.75
N PRO A 52 -7.91 -1.30 4.87
CA PRO A 52 -9.29 -1.37 4.39
C PRO A 52 -9.65 -2.70 3.69
N THR A 53 -8.69 -3.31 3.00
CA THR A 53 -8.89 -4.55 2.24
C THR A 53 -8.40 -5.80 2.97
N GLU A 54 -8.08 -5.70 4.27
CA GLU A 54 -7.61 -6.84 5.07
C GLU A 54 -8.62 -8.00 5.08
N LEU A 55 -8.08 -9.22 4.97
CA LEU A 55 -8.83 -10.45 5.02
C LEU A 55 -8.49 -11.20 6.31
N ASN A 56 -9.52 -11.47 7.13
CA ASN A 56 -9.40 -12.23 8.38
C ASN A 56 -9.73 -13.72 8.22
N GLU A 57 -10.03 -14.17 7.00
CA GLU A 57 -10.59 -15.49 6.69
C GLU A 57 -9.63 -16.36 5.87
N GLU A 58 -10.09 -17.53 5.42
CA GLU A 58 -9.38 -18.54 4.63
C GLU A 58 -8.53 -17.95 3.49
N ILE A 59 -9.07 -16.99 2.73
CA ILE A 59 -8.37 -16.35 1.61
C ILE A 59 -7.14 -15.56 2.10
N GLY A 60 -7.22 -14.88 3.24
CA GLY A 60 -6.09 -14.15 3.82
C GLY A 60 -4.94 -15.10 4.16
N SER A 61 -5.27 -16.25 4.75
CA SER A 61 -4.31 -17.33 5.04
C SER A 61 -3.73 -17.94 3.76
N TYR A 62 -4.56 -18.19 2.75
CA TYR A 62 -4.13 -18.68 1.44
C TYR A 62 -3.09 -17.75 0.81
N LEU A 63 -3.39 -16.45 0.71
CA LEU A 63 -2.47 -15.45 0.17
C LEU A 63 -1.17 -15.37 0.98
N ALA A 64 -1.26 -15.50 2.31
CA ALA A 64 -0.08 -15.48 3.17
C ALA A 64 0.83 -16.70 2.95
N GLU A 65 0.24 -17.90 2.85
CA GLU A 65 0.97 -19.15 2.63
C GLU A 65 1.57 -19.21 1.21
N LYS A 66 0.73 -19.08 0.17
CA LYS A 66 1.19 -19.11 -1.23
C LYS A 66 2.17 -18.00 -1.55
N GLY A 67 1.96 -16.81 -0.99
CA GLY A 67 2.83 -15.67 -1.18
C GLY A 67 4.10 -15.69 -0.34
N GLY A 68 4.27 -16.63 0.59
CA GLY A 68 5.38 -16.64 1.54
C GLY A 68 5.45 -15.35 2.37
N GLU A 69 4.29 -14.81 2.76
CA GLU A 69 4.18 -13.53 3.45
C GLU A 69 4.43 -13.66 4.96
N VAL A 70 5.66 -14.06 5.28
CA VAL A 70 6.18 -14.20 6.64
C VAL A 70 7.45 -13.35 6.81
N GLY A 71 7.65 -12.83 8.02
CA GLY A 71 8.87 -12.12 8.38
C GLY A 71 10.08 -13.05 8.30
N ALA A 72 11.07 -12.72 7.47
CA ALA A 72 12.25 -13.56 7.27
C ALA A 72 13.05 -13.84 8.55
N SER A 73 13.08 -12.89 9.50
CA SER A 73 13.81 -13.02 10.76
C SER A 73 12.91 -13.37 11.95
N THR A 74 11.65 -12.96 11.94
CA THR A 74 10.73 -13.11 13.09
C THR A 74 9.75 -14.27 12.93
N GLY A 75 9.57 -14.78 11.71
CA GLY A 75 8.52 -15.76 11.39
C GLY A 75 7.10 -15.22 11.52
N ARG A 76 6.89 -13.95 11.89
CA ARG A 76 5.56 -13.38 12.11
C ARG A 76 4.81 -13.28 10.77
N PRO A 77 3.57 -13.79 10.67
CA PRO A 77 2.77 -13.65 9.45
C PRO A 77 2.43 -12.19 9.20
N ARG A 78 2.39 -11.80 7.92
CA ARG A 78 1.91 -10.48 7.49
C ARG A 78 0.39 -10.52 7.34
N ARG A 79 -0.25 -9.39 7.65
CA ARG A 79 -1.66 -9.17 7.35
C ARG A 79 -1.80 -9.13 5.82
N CYS A 80 -2.76 -9.84 5.27
CA CYS A 80 -2.98 -9.94 3.81
C CYS A 80 -4.38 -9.45 3.45
N GLY A 81 -4.51 -8.88 2.26
CA GLY A 81 -5.76 -8.31 1.79
C GLY A 81 -5.82 -8.22 0.27
N TRP A 82 -7.00 -7.93 -0.26
CA TRP A 82 -7.17 -7.71 -1.70
C TRP A 82 -6.36 -6.53 -2.22
N LEU A 83 -6.15 -6.48 -3.54
CA LEU A 83 -5.55 -5.29 -4.17
C LEU A 83 -6.45 -4.08 -3.89
N ASP A 84 -5.82 -3.03 -3.39
CA ASP A 84 -6.45 -1.75 -3.15
C ASP A 84 -6.08 -0.78 -4.27
N ALA A 85 -6.97 -0.66 -5.27
CA ALA A 85 -6.72 0.19 -6.43
C ALA A 85 -6.86 1.68 -6.11
N VAL A 86 -7.65 2.04 -5.08
CA VAL A 86 -7.77 3.43 -4.60
C VAL A 86 -6.43 3.88 -4.02
N LEU A 87 -5.87 3.08 -3.11
CA LEU A 87 -4.57 3.34 -2.51
C LEU A 87 -3.45 3.35 -3.55
N LEU A 88 -3.45 2.39 -4.48
CA LEU A 88 -2.45 2.30 -5.54
C LEU A 88 -2.51 3.53 -6.47
N SER A 89 -3.71 3.94 -6.89
CA SER A 89 -3.92 5.13 -7.72
C SER A 89 -3.42 6.39 -7.01
N HIS A 90 -3.73 6.54 -5.72
CA HIS A 90 -3.24 7.66 -4.93
C HIS A 90 -1.70 7.66 -4.83
N SER A 91 -1.08 6.50 -4.63
CA SER A 91 0.39 6.37 -4.61
C SER A 91 1.03 6.74 -5.95
N VAL A 92 0.43 6.30 -7.07
CA VAL A 92 0.87 6.65 -8.43
C VAL A 92 0.82 8.16 -8.63
N TYR A 93 -0.28 8.79 -8.26
CA TYR A 93 -0.47 10.24 -8.37
C TYR A 93 0.58 11.02 -7.55
N LEU A 94 0.74 10.68 -6.26
CA LEU A 94 1.65 11.41 -5.36
C LEU A 94 3.12 11.29 -5.76
N ASN A 95 3.51 10.19 -6.38
CA ASN A 95 4.89 9.92 -6.76
C ASN A 95 5.20 10.22 -8.22
N GLY A 96 4.20 10.58 -9.04
CA GLY A 96 4.40 10.79 -10.48
C GLY A 96 4.91 9.55 -11.20
N ILE A 97 4.37 8.37 -10.86
CA ILE A 97 4.87 7.08 -11.37
C ILE A 97 4.62 6.94 -12.88
N ASP A 98 5.67 6.66 -13.65
CA ASP A 98 5.62 6.48 -15.10
C ASP A 98 5.16 5.07 -15.53
N GLY A 99 5.50 4.06 -14.73
CA GLY A 99 5.13 2.67 -15.01
C GLY A 99 4.99 1.82 -13.76
N ILE A 100 4.22 0.73 -13.86
CA ILE A 100 3.98 -0.19 -12.75
C ILE A 100 4.52 -1.58 -13.08
N CYS A 101 5.35 -2.11 -12.20
CA CYS A 101 5.70 -3.52 -12.16
C CYS A 101 4.75 -4.23 -11.17
N LEU A 102 3.84 -5.04 -11.71
CA LEU A 102 2.93 -5.87 -10.91
C LEU A 102 3.58 -7.23 -10.62
N THR A 103 3.71 -7.56 -9.34
CA THR A 103 4.42 -8.74 -8.85
C THR A 103 3.48 -9.73 -8.17
N LYS A 104 3.90 -11.00 -8.11
CA LYS A 104 3.17 -12.09 -7.42
C LYS A 104 1.75 -12.33 -7.92
N ILE A 105 1.54 -12.23 -9.23
CA ILE A 105 0.23 -12.52 -9.84
C ILE A 105 -0.12 -14.01 -9.73
N ASP A 106 0.89 -14.87 -9.76
CA ASP A 106 0.82 -16.33 -9.58
C ASP A 106 0.27 -16.76 -8.21
N VAL A 107 0.35 -15.89 -7.20
CA VAL A 107 -0.24 -16.16 -5.87
C VAL A 107 -1.76 -16.18 -5.92
N LEU A 108 -2.37 -15.54 -6.94
CA LEU A 108 -3.82 -15.51 -7.11
C LEU A 108 -4.36 -16.73 -7.86
N ASP A 109 -3.48 -17.58 -8.41
CA ASP A 109 -3.87 -18.80 -9.10
C ASP A 109 -4.68 -19.71 -8.17
N GLY A 110 -5.67 -20.41 -8.71
CA GLY A 110 -6.51 -21.34 -7.94
C GLY A 110 -7.65 -20.68 -7.14
N LEU A 111 -7.71 -19.36 -7.05
CA LEU A 111 -8.87 -18.65 -6.51
C LEU A 111 -9.97 -18.58 -7.56
N GLU A 112 -11.19 -18.97 -7.19
CA GLU A 112 -12.36 -18.87 -8.08
C GLU A 112 -12.72 -17.41 -8.38
N THR A 113 -12.55 -16.52 -7.39
CA THR A 113 -12.91 -15.10 -7.51
C THR A 113 -11.82 -14.23 -6.88
N ILE A 114 -11.41 -13.20 -7.63
CA ILE A 114 -10.49 -12.16 -7.18
C ILE A 114 -11.28 -10.86 -7.02
N LYS A 115 -11.12 -10.20 -5.87
CA LYS A 115 -11.73 -8.89 -5.62
C LYS A 115 -10.67 -7.79 -5.67
N ILE A 116 -11.08 -6.61 -6.12
CA ILE A 116 -10.25 -5.40 -6.16
C ILE A 116 -11.07 -4.28 -5.54
N CYS A 117 -10.49 -3.52 -4.60
CA CYS A 117 -11.13 -2.34 -4.06
C CYS A 117 -10.98 -1.18 -5.05
N SER A 118 -12.11 -0.67 -5.55
CA SER A 118 -12.15 0.42 -6.54
C SER A 118 -12.62 1.75 -5.96
N ASP A 119 -13.21 1.75 -4.76
CA ASP A 119 -13.74 2.95 -4.12
C ASP A 119 -13.81 2.76 -2.59
N TYR A 120 -13.76 3.86 -1.86
CA TYR A 120 -13.98 3.91 -0.42
C TYR A 120 -15.27 4.65 -0.12
N SER A 121 -16.14 4.03 0.68
CA SER A 121 -17.29 4.72 1.26
C SER A 121 -17.04 4.99 2.74
N SER A 122 -17.42 6.19 3.20
CA SER A 122 -17.36 6.55 4.62
C SER A 122 -18.71 7.07 5.09
N ALA A 123 -19.09 6.71 6.32
CA ALA A 123 -20.30 7.23 6.98
C ALA A 123 -20.13 8.66 7.53
N LEU A 124 -18.92 9.23 7.46
CA LEU A 124 -18.65 10.59 7.92
C LEU A 124 -19.01 11.56 6.80
N THR A 125 -20.14 12.25 6.98
CA THR A 125 -20.51 13.40 6.14
C THR A 125 -19.49 14.53 6.37
N GLU A 126 -19.17 15.27 5.32
CA GLU A 126 -18.21 16.39 5.29
C GLU A 126 -18.33 17.34 6.52
N LYS A 127 -19.57 17.57 6.99
CA LYS A 127 -19.88 18.37 8.19
C LYS A 127 -19.31 17.82 9.50
N LYS A 128 -19.26 16.51 9.70
CA LYS A 128 -18.72 15.89 10.93
C LYS A 128 -17.20 16.00 10.98
N PHE A 129 -16.55 15.99 9.82
CA PHE A 129 -15.11 16.12 9.70
C PHE A 129 -14.65 17.55 10.01
N LEU A 130 -15.30 18.56 9.43
CA LEU A 130 -14.97 19.97 9.68
C LEU A 130 -15.20 20.40 11.13
N ASN A 131 -16.24 19.88 11.79
CA ASN A 131 -16.57 20.21 13.19
C ASN A 131 -15.62 19.58 14.23
N GLN A 132 -14.70 18.69 13.84
CA GLN A 132 -13.67 18.17 14.75
C GLN A 132 -12.40 19.02 14.78
N TRP A 133 -12.29 20.00 13.87
CA TRP A 133 -11.12 20.88 13.73
C TRP A 133 -11.45 22.37 13.99
N LEU A 134 -12.69 22.67 14.40
CA LEU A 134 -13.15 23.97 14.92
C LEU A 134 -13.54 23.80 16.39
#